data_AF-A0A3D1IS58-F1
#
_entry.id   AF-A0A3D1IS58-F1
#
_cell.length_a   1.000
_cell.length_b   1.000
_cell.length_c   1.000
_cell.angle_alpha   90.00
_cell.angle_beta   90.00
_cell.angle_gamma   90.00
#
_symmetry.space_group_name_H-M   'P 1'
#
loop_
_entity.id
_entity.type
_entity.pdbx_description
1 polymer ?
#
loop_
_entity_poly.entity_id
_entity_poly.type
_entity_poly.pdbx_seq_one_letter_code
_entity_poly.pdbx_strand_id
1 'polypeptide(L)'
;MGTEFCWAAPVKQISLSLQLTPHQVEEYYRGRARHVVAEAADGRIIQLPIKVLHPFISKQGIQGDFLVTTDDENRFVKIAPIKNDESRGGLLDVMG
;
A
#
# COMPACT_ATOMS: atom_id res chain seq x y z
N MET A 1 28.17 27.41 -19.85
CA MET A 1 27.01 26.50 -19.92
C MET A 1 27.01 25.67 -18.64
N GLY A 2 25.96 25.72 -17.84
CA GLY A 2 25.91 25.03 -16.54
C GLY A 2 24.48 24.72 -16.16
N THR A 3 23.97 23.57 -16.58
CA THR A 3 22.63 23.08 -16.22
C THR A 3 22.65 21.56 -16.32
N GLU A 4 23.24 20.85 -15.35
CA GLU A 4 23.22 19.39 -15.40
C GLU A 4 23.56 18.72 -14.06
N PHE A 5 22.88 19.08 -12.97
CA PHE A 5 22.85 18.19 -11.80
C PHE A 5 21.47 18.24 -11.15
N CYS A 6 20.54 17.43 -11.68
CA CYS A 6 19.33 17.06 -10.96
C CYS A 6 19.76 16.26 -9.72
N TRP A 7 19.75 16.93 -8.56
CA TRP A 7 19.92 16.31 -7.26
C TRP A 7 18.74 15.33 -7.03
N ALA A 8 18.96 14.05 -7.31
CA ALA A 8 18.01 13.03 -6.89
C ALA A 8 18.16 12.86 -5.38
N ALA A 9 17.26 13.46 -4.60
CA ALA A 9 17.16 13.19 -3.17
C ALA A 9 17.06 11.66 -2.94
N PRO A 10 17.75 11.09 -1.94
CA PRO A 10 17.63 9.67 -1.63
C PRO A 10 16.23 9.38 -1.09
N VAL A 11 15.36 8.84 -1.94
CA VAL A 11 14.04 8.35 -1.54
C VAL A 11 14.19 6.94 -0.98
N LYS A 12 13.65 6.70 0.22
CA LYS A 12 13.62 5.36 0.84
C LYS A 12 12.25 4.75 0.62
N GLN A 13 12.21 3.52 0.10
CA GLN A 13 10.97 2.77 -0.07
C GLN A 13 10.88 1.69 1.01
N ILE A 14 9.74 1.64 1.68
CA ILE A 14 9.47 0.74 2.80
C ILE A 14 8.27 -0.11 2.42
N SER A 15 8.45 -1.44 2.39
CA SER A 15 7.32 -2.36 2.24
C SER A 15 6.53 -2.39 3.55
N LEU A 16 5.20 -2.43 3.49
CA LEU A 16 4.34 -2.56 4.67
C LEU A 16 3.23 -3.55 4.37
N SER A 17 3.03 -4.49 5.27
CA SER A 17 1.94 -5.45 5.21
C SER A 17 0.73 -4.89 5.92
N LEU A 18 -0.38 -4.74 5.18
CA LEU A 18 -1.67 -4.34 5.75
C LEU A 18 -2.66 -5.49 5.61
N GLN A 19 -3.21 -5.90 6.75
CA GLN A 19 -4.20 -6.96 6.84
C GLN A 19 -5.46 -6.40 7.50
N LEU A 20 -6.39 -5.97 6.66
CA LEU A 20 -7.71 -5.51 7.05
C LEU A 20 -8.76 -6.49 6.59
N THR A 21 -9.40 -7.15 7.56
CA THR A 21 -10.53 -8.02 7.27
C THR A 21 -11.75 -7.20 6.86
N PRO A 22 -12.64 -7.76 6.03
CA PRO A 22 -13.88 -7.08 5.64
C PRO A 22 -14.75 -6.73 6.85
N HIS A 23 -14.68 -7.54 7.92
CA HIS A 23 -15.38 -7.26 9.18
C HIS A 23 -14.87 -5.97 9.86
N GLN A 24 -13.57 -5.69 9.83
CA GLN A 24 -13.00 -4.44 10.38
C GLN A 24 -13.45 -3.21 9.56
N VAL A 25 -13.57 -3.36 8.24
CA VAL A 25 -14.15 -2.33 7.36
C VAL A 25 -15.64 -2.13 7.66
N GLU A 26 -16.37 -3.21 7.90
CA GLU A 26 -17.80 -3.16 8.22
C GLU A 26 -18.06 -2.51 9.59
N GLU A 27 -17.20 -2.78 10.58
CA GLU A 27 -17.22 -2.11 11.88
C GLU A 27 -17.02 -0.59 11.74
N TYR A 28 -16.23 -0.12 10.76
CA TYR A 28 -16.15 1.31 10.40
C TYR A 28 -17.45 1.83 9.77
N TYR A 29 -18.06 1.10 8.85
CA TYR A 29 -19.40 1.45 8.34
C TYR A 29 -20.43 1.54 9.47
N ARG A 30 -20.24 0.74 10.53
CA ARG A 30 -20.99 0.81 11.79
C ARG A 30 -20.51 1.88 12.77
N GLY A 31 -19.45 2.62 12.47
CA GLY A 31 -18.93 3.74 13.25
C GLY A 31 -17.87 3.42 14.32
N ARG A 32 -17.37 2.18 14.40
CA ARG A 32 -16.48 1.70 15.48
C ARG A 32 -14.98 1.85 15.21
N ALA A 33 -14.50 1.67 13.98
CA ALA A 33 -13.06 1.67 13.67
C ALA A 33 -12.65 2.88 12.80
N ARG A 34 -11.82 3.80 13.30
CA ARG A 34 -11.45 5.04 12.57
C ARG A 34 -10.10 5.00 11.86
N HIS A 35 -9.22 4.11 12.31
CA HIS A 35 -7.84 3.99 11.86
C HIS A 35 -7.51 2.52 11.64
N VAL A 36 -6.63 2.27 10.70
CA VAL A 36 -6.04 0.97 10.46
C VAL A 36 -4.58 1.01 10.87
N VAL A 37 -4.08 -0.14 11.30
CA VAL A 37 -2.68 -0.30 11.70
C VAL A 37 -2.01 -1.17 10.65
N ALA A 38 -0.96 -0.65 10.02
CA ALA A 38 -0.10 -1.37 9.09
C ALA A 38 1.26 -1.59 9.76
N GLU A 39 1.83 -2.78 9.58
CA GLU A 39 3.19 -3.07 10.01
C GLU A 39 4.13 -2.88 8.82
N ALA A 40 5.12 -2.00 8.98
CA ALA A 40 6.20 -1.83 8.03
C ALA A 40 7.21 -2.97 8.17
N ALA A 41 7.80 -3.39 7.05
CA ALA A 41 8.90 -4.34 7.00
C ALA A 41 10.15 -3.86 7.75
N ASP A 42 10.26 -2.55 8.00
CA ASP A 42 11.29 -1.95 8.86
C ASP A 42 11.00 -2.20 10.37
N GLY A 43 9.83 -2.76 10.72
CA GLY A 43 9.37 -2.97 12.10
C GLY A 43 8.58 -1.79 12.69
N ARG A 44 8.22 -0.79 11.87
CA ARG A 44 7.45 0.38 12.31
C ARG A 44 5.96 0.14 12.19
N ILE A 45 5.19 0.65 13.14
CA ILE A 45 3.73 0.59 13.09
C ILE A 45 3.18 1.90 12.52
N ILE A 46 2.57 1.83 11.34
CA ILE A 46 1.98 2.98 10.65
C ILE A 46 0.47 2.95 10.82
N GLN A 47 -0.09 4.01 11.41
CA GLN A 47 -1.53 4.15 11.56
C GLN A 47 -2.07 5.03 10.44
N LEU A 48 -2.99 4.49 9.63
CA LEU A 48 -3.58 5.18 8.51
C LEU A 48 -5.08 5.38 8.77
N PRO A 49 -5.64 6.57 8.52
CA PRO A 49 -7.08 6.75 8.59
C PRO A 49 -7.74 5.92 7.47
N ILE A 50 -8.80 5.18 7.80
CA ILE A 50 -9.46 4.32 6.81
C ILE A 50 -10.04 5.12 5.62
N LYS A 51 -10.26 6.43 5.80
CA LYS A 51 -10.65 7.38 4.76
C LYS A 51 -9.66 7.49 3.60
N VAL A 52 -8.35 7.37 3.84
CA VAL A 52 -7.36 7.38 2.74
C VAL A 52 -7.29 6.03 2.02
N LEU A 53 -7.78 4.98 2.67
CA LEU A 53 -7.88 3.63 2.12
C LEU A 53 -9.19 3.41 1.38
N HIS A 54 -10.17 4.30 1.51
CA HIS A 54 -11.48 4.22 0.85
C HIS A 54 -11.43 3.83 -0.65
N PRO A 55 -10.53 4.39 -1.50
CA PRO A 55 -10.40 3.96 -2.89
C PRO A 55 -9.65 2.63 -3.08
N PHE A 56 -8.94 2.16 -2.07
CA PHE A 56 -8.19 0.89 -2.04
C PHE A 56 -8.96 -0.25 -1.35
N ILE A 57 -10.05 0.05 -0.64
CA ILE A 57 -10.92 -0.95 -0.01
C ILE A 57 -11.67 -1.73 -1.10
N SER A 58 -11.36 -3.02 -1.21
CA SER A 58 -12.17 -3.95 -2.00
C SER A 58 -13.29 -4.55 -1.17
N LYS A 59 -14.32 -5.12 -1.83
CA LYS A 59 -15.42 -5.84 -1.16
C LYS A 59 -14.95 -6.99 -0.26
N GLN A 60 -13.75 -7.51 -0.49
CA GLN A 60 -13.12 -8.57 0.29
C GLN A 60 -12.28 -8.04 1.47
N GLY A 61 -12.19 -6.73 1.66
CA GLY A 61 -11.27 -6.08 2.60
C GLY A 61 -10.03 -5.52 1.92
N ILE A 62 -8.98 -5.32 2.71
CA ILE A 62 -7.66 -4.94 2.24
C ILE A 62 -6.67 -5.97 2.76
N GLN A 63 -6.20 -6.83 1.89
CA GLN A 63 -5.13 -7.75 2.22
C GLN A 63 -4.09 -7.63 1.13
N GLY A 64 -2.94 -7.10 1.50
CA GLY A 64 -1.87 -6.90 0.54
C GLY A 64 -0.73 -6.11 1.15
N ASP A 65 0.37 -6.18 0.43
CA ASP A 65 1.52 -5.39 0.72
C ASP A 65 1.38 -4.02 0.04
N PHE A 66 1.86 -3.01 0.72
CA PHE A 66 1.90 -1.64 0.28
C PHE A 66 3.35 -1.19 0.28
N LEU A 67 3.68 -0.23 -0.57
CA LEU A 67 4.97 0.41 -0.61
C LEU A 67 4.78 1.86 -0.19
N VAL A 68 5.48 2.24 0.88
CA VAL A 68 5.53 3.61 1.37
C VAL A 68 6.87 4.20 1.01
N THR A 69 6.82 5.32 0.29
CA THR A 69 7.99 6.14 0.03
C THR A 69 8.14 7.14 1.16
N THR A 70 9.32 7.16 1.76
CA THR A 70 9.74 8.13 2.78
C THR A 70 10.90 8.97 2.28
N ASP A 71 10.91 10.23 2.68
CA ASP A 71 12.02 11.16 2.47
C ASP A 71 13.12 10.91 3.53
N ASP A 72 14.26 11.61 3.43
CA ASP A 72 15.39 11.47 4.36
C ASP A 72 14.99 11.73 5.83
N GLU A 73 14.03 12.64 6.06
CA GLU A 73 13.46 12.94 7.38
C GLU A 73 12.47 11.86 7.90
N ASN A 74 12.40 10.67 7.29
CA ASN A 74 11.41 9.62 7.59
C ASN A 74 9.96 10.11 7.44
N ARG A 75 9.75 11.22 6.72
CA ARG A 75 8.42 11.75 6.43
C ARG A 75 7.77 10.88 5.37
N PHE A 76 6.52 10.49 5.61
CA PHE A 76 5.68 9.84 4.62
C PHE A 76 5.52 10.75 3.39
N VAL A 77 5.97 10.26 2.23
CA VAL A 77 5.83 10.96 0.94
C VAL A 77 4.65 10.39 0.17
N LYS A 78 4.57 9.06 0.07
CA LYS A 78 3.58 8.39 -0.78
C LYS A 78 3.31 6.96 -0.31
N ILE A 79 2.11 6.46 -0.58
CA ILE A 79 1.74 5.04 -0.47
C ILE A 79 1.26 4.53 -1.84
N ALA A 80 1.65 3.32 -2.20
CA ALA A 80 1.15 2.61 -3.37
C ALA A 80 0.91 1.13 -3.02
N PRO A 81 -0.21 0.52 -3.41
CA PRO A 81 -0.36 -0.93 -3.30
C PRO A 81 0.65 -1.61 -4.23
N ILE A 82 1.34 -2.65 -3.76
CA ILE A 82 2.10 -3.52 -4.66
C ILE A 82 1.15 -4.57 -5.22
N LYS A 83 0.52 -4.22 -6.35
CA LYS A 83 -0.13 -5.22 -7.18
C LYS A 83 0.96 -6.05 -7.83
N ASN A 84 1.19 -7.26 -7.33
CA ASN A 84 1.94 -8.27 -8.06
C ASN A 84 1.06 -8.77 -9.21
N ASP A 85 0.91 -7.97 -10.27
CA ASP A 85 0.26 -8.39 -11.51
C ASP A 85 1.22 -9.32 -12.28
N GLU A 86 1.47 -10.49 -11.70
CA GLU A 86 2.05 -11.63 -12.41
C GLU A 86 0.90 -12.41 -13.06
N SER A 87 0.09 -11.74 -13.87
CA SER A 87 -0.79 -12.41 -14.83
C SER A 87 0.09 -12.97 -15.94
N ARG A 88 0.80 -14.07 -15.66
CA ARG A 88 1.15 -15.03 -16.71
C ARG A 88 -0.18 -15.51 -17.28
N GLY A 89 -0.60 -14.86 -18.35
CA GLY A 89 -1.75 -15.23 -19.16
C GLY A 89 -1.72 -16.74 -19.37
N GLY A 90 -2.84 -17.36 -18.99
CA GLY A 90 -3.00 -18.79 -19.03
C GLY A 90 -2.70 -19.36 -20.41
N LEU A 91 -1.91 -20.42 -20.38
CA LEU A 91 -1.93 -21.51 -21.32
C LEU A 91 -3.39 -21.97 -21.48
N LEU A 92 -4.06 -21.56 -22.55
CA LEU A 92 -5.32 -22.13 -22.98
C LEU A 92 -5.00 -23.20 -24.03
N ASP A 93 -4.93 -24.41 -23.50
CA ASP A 93 -5.16 -25.70 -24.14
C ASP A 93 -6.41 -25.65 -25.04
N VAL A 94 -6.30 -25.99 -26.33
CA VAL A 94 -6.92 -27.18 -26.98
C VAL A 94 -6.80 -27.07 -28.50
N MET A 95 -6.03 -28.00 -29.07
CA MET A 95 -6.27 -28.48 -30.42
C MET A 95 -7.60 -29.26 -30.37
N GLY A 96 -8.62 -28.72 -31.04
CA GLY A 96 -9.87 -29.40 -31.35
C GLY A 96 -10.09 -29.36 -32.85
#